data_AF-A0A821S5W5-F1
#
_entry.id   AF-A0A821S5W5-F1
#
_cell.length_a   1.000
_cell.length_b   1.000
_cell.length_c   1.000
_cell.angle_alpha   90.00
_cell.angle_beta   90.00
_cell.angle_gamma   90.00
#
_symmetry.space_group_name_H-M   'P 1'
#
loop_
_entity.id
_entity.type
_entity.pdbx_description
1 polymer ?
#
loop_
_entity_poly.entity_id
_entity_poly.type
_entity_poly.pdbx_seq_one_letter_code
_entity_poly.pdbx_strand_id
1 'polypeptide(L)'
;MPKNGSCTDVTCNNEIKELYECHCCLRLVCLCHLNKHVEIEKKSKQRSDSLRNELNTIVNTLKEILEEKQLTIEREQHLIEQAKQFLGEPNISIDELQSILEKIHQTIILNRSGKN
;
A
#
# COMPACT_ATOMS: atom_id res chain seq x y z
N MET A 1 45.98 13.83 14.22
CA MET A 1 47.44 13.86 13.96
C MET A 1 47.89 12.45 13.61
N PRO A 2 48.65 12.25 12.52
CA PRO A 2 49.19 10.94 12.18
C PRO A 2 50.13 10.44 13.28
N LYS A 3 50.06 9.15 13.60
CA LYS A 3 50.98 8.48 14.54
C LYS A 3 51.83 7.49 13.76
N ASN A 4 53.13 7.43 14.05
CA ASN A 4 53.98 6.37 13.50
C ASN A 4 53.69 5.06 14.23
N GLY A 5 53.42 4.00 13.47
CA GLY A 5 53.18 2.67 14.03
C GLY A 5 52.98 1.61 12.95
N SER A 6 52.71 0.37 13.36
CA SER A 6 52.30 -0.70 12.46
C SER A 6 50.79 -0.67 12.26
N CYS A 7 50.34 -0.91 11.02
CA CYS A 7 48.92 -1.00 10.74
C CYS A 7 48.32 -2.24 11.43
N THR A 8 47.16 -2.10 12.06
CA THR A 8 46.49 -3.22 12.75
C THR A 8 45.83 -4.22 11.78
N ASP A 9 45.85 -3.94 10.47
CA ASP A 9 45.27 -4.81 9.45
C ASP A 9 46.29 -5.89 9.04
N VAL A 10 45.87 -7.16 9.15
CA VAL A 10 46.68 -8.35 8.86
C VAL A 10 47.20 -8.41 7.42
N THR A 11 46.64 -7.63 6.51
CA THR A 11 47.06 -7.55 5.10
C THR A 11 48.16 -6.53 4.84
N CYS A 12 48.55 -5.73 5.84
CA CYS A 12 49.69 -4.82 5.72
C CYS A 12 50.98 -5.50 6.20
N ASN A 13 52.06 -5.41 5.41
CA ASN A 13 53.39 -5.73 5.92
C ASN A 13 53.71 -4.83 7.12
N ASN A 14 54.36 -5.40 8.14
CA ASN A 14 54.71 -4.78 9.44
C ASN A 14 55.69 -3.59 9.36
N GLU A 15 55.76 -2.91 8.21
CA GLU A 15 56.53 -1.68 8.04
C GLU A 15 55.87 -0.53 8.83
N ILE A 16 56.71 0.31 9.45
CA ILE A 16 56.25 1.51 10.15
C ILE A 16 55.64 2.46 9.10
N LYS A 17 54.37 2.82 9.30
CA LYS A 17 53.63 3.73 8.43
C LYS A 17 52.99 4.84 9.26
N GLU A 18 52.63 5.93 8.60
CA GLU A 18 51.71 6.90 9.17
C GLU A 18 50.33 6.26 9.33
N LEU A 19 49.83 6.27 10.57
CA LEU A 19 48.52 5.76 10.93
C LEU A 19 47.54 6.91 11.13
N TYR A 20 46.33 6.67 10.65
CA TYR A 20 45.20 7.58 10.70
C TYR A 20 44.07 6.91 11.48
N GLU A 21 43.37 7.68 12.29
CA GLU A 21 42.20 7.20 13.01
C GLU A 21 41.00 7.16 12.07
N CYS A 22 40.43 5.98 11.87
CA CYS A 22 39.25 5.79 11.06
C CYS A 22 38.01 6.21 11.87
N HIS A 23 37.30 7.25 11.44
CA HIS A 23 36.08 7.70 12.12
C HIS A 23 34.93 6.69 12.10
N CYS A 24 34.94 5.73 11.15
CA CYS A 24 33.89 4.72 11.04
C CYS A 24 33.99 3.62 12.11
N CYS A 25 35.21 3.28 12.55
CA CYS A 25 35.45 2.15 13.46
C CYS A 25 36.42 2.45 14.61
N LEU A 26 36.92 3.69 14.70
CA LEU A 26 37.85 4.20 15.71
C LEU A 26 39.19 3.42 15.78
N ARG A 27 39.57 2.76 14.68
CA ARG A 27 40.83 2.01 14.57
C ARG A 27 41.91 2.86 13.90
N LEU A 28 43.16 2.67 14.32
CA LEU A 28 44.32 3.24 13.66
C LEU A 28 44.71 2.36 12.46
N VAL A 29 44.60 2.91 11.26
CA VAL A 29 44.85 2.21 10.00
C VAL A 29 45.80 3.02 9.13
N CYS A 30 46.54 2.35 8.22
CA CYS A 30 47.33 3.09 7.23
C CYS A 30 46.40 3.79 6.22
N LEU A 31 46.93 4.76 5.47
CA LEU A 31 46.16 5.52 4.48
C LEU A 31 45.44 4.64 3.44
N CYS A 32 46.08 3.54 2.99
CA CYS A 32 45.48 2.61 2.04
C CYS A 32 44.20 1.96 2.59
N HIS A 33 44.24 1.49 3.84
CA HIS A 33 43.09 0.87 4.49
C HIS A 33 42.04 1.91 4.88
N LEU A 34 42.43 3.12 5.27
CA LEU A 34 41.49 4.22 5.50
C LEU A 34 40.65 4.49 4.24
N ASN A 35 41.28 4.61 3.08
CA ASN A 35 40.59 4.80 1.80
C ASN A 35 39.64 3.64 1.49
N LYS A 36 40.07 2.40 1.74
CA LYS A 36 39.20 1.22 1.55
C LYS A 36 37.97 1.24 2.47
N HIS A 37 38.14 1.65 3.73
CA HIS A 37 37.03 1.79 4.69
C HIS A 37 36.02 2.85 4.23
N VAL A 38 36.51 4.02 3.80
CA VAL A 38 35.67 5.10 3.26
C VAL A 38 34.87 4.62 2.04
N GLU A 39 35.48 3.86 1.14
CA GLU A 39 34.79 3.31 -0.04
C GLU A 39 33.74 2.26 0.33
N ILE A 40 34.01 1.40 1.32
CA ILE A 40 33.03 0.45 1.85
C ILE A 40 31.83 1.18 2.47
N GLU A 41 32.09 2.22 3.27
CA GLU A 41 31.04 3.01 3.92
C GLU A 41 30.17 3.73 2.88
N LYS A 42 30.78 4.35 1.86
CA LYS A 42 30.04 4.96 0.75
C LYS A 42 29.12 3.97 0.06
N LYS A 43 29.61 2.77 -0.26
CA LYS A 43 28.81 1.70 -0.89
C LYS A 43 27.69 1.21 0.03
N SER A 44 27.98 1.06 1.33
CA SER A 44 26.99 0.67 2.33
C SER A 44 25.87 1.70 2.44
N LYS A 45 26.22 3.00 2.48
CA LYS A 45 25.27 4.10 2.51
C LYS A 45 24.41 4.15 1.24
N GLN A 46 25.03 4.06 0.07
CA GLN A 46 24.30 3.98 -1.21
C GLN A 46 23.31 2.82 -1.24
N ARG A 47 23.71 1.63 -0.77
CA ARG A 47 22.83 0.47 -0.67
C ARG A 47 21.69 0.71 0.32
N SER A 48 21.97 1.30 1.48
CA SER A 48 20.94 1.64 2.46
C SER A 48 19.92 2.64 1.91
N ASP A 49 20.39 3.65 1.17
CA ASP A 49 19.51 4.65 0.56
C ASP A 49 18.66 4.03 -0.56
N SER A 50 19.21 3.12 -1.38
CA SER A 50 18.46 2.34 -2.37
C SER A 50 17.35 1.52 -1.73
N LEU A 51 17.67 0.74 -0.69
CA LEU A 51 16.69 -0.08 0.03
C LEU A 51 15.60 0.77 0.69
N ARG A 52 15.96 1.94 1.22
CA ARG A 52 14.98 2.88 1.77
C ARG A 52 14.03 3.39 0.68
N ASN A 53 14.54 3.70 -0.50
CA ASN A 53 13.73 4.15 -1.63
C ASN A 53 12.81 3.03 -2.13
N GLU A 54 13.30 1.81 -2.27
CA GLU A 54 12.49 0.64 -2.63
C GLU A 54 11.37 0.39 -1.61
N LEU A 55 11.69 0.44 -0.32
CA LEU A 55 10.70 0.30 0.75
C LEU A 55 9.63 1.39 0.67
N ASN A 56 10.01 2.64 0.45
CA ASN A 56 9.06 3.76 0.32
C ASN A 56 8.14 3.56 -0.89
N THR A 57 8.67 3.10 -2.02
CA THR A 57 7.86 2.78 -3.21
C THR A 57 6.85 1.69 -2.90
N ILE A 58 7.28 0.58 -2.27
CA ILE A 58 6.38 -0.52 -1.91
C ILE A 58 5.28 -0.06 -0.95
N VAL A 59 5.63 0.74 0.07
CA VAL A 59 4.67 1.30 1.03
C VAL A 59 3.63 2.18 0.33
N ASN A 60 4.05 3.01 -0.62
CA ASN A 60 3.13 3.87 -1.37
C ASN A 60 2.20 3.04 -2.26
N THR A 61 2.72 2.04 -2.97
CA THR A 61 1.90 1.11 -3.76
C THR A 61 0.89 0.35 -2.90
N LEU A 62 1.27 -0.09 -1.70
CA LEU A 62 0.34 -0.76 -0.78
C LEU A 62 -0.76 0.17 -0.28
N LYS A 63 -0.46 1.46 -0.07
CA LYS A 63 -1.47 2.46 0.30
C LYS A 63 -2.48 2.66 -0.83
N GLU A 64 -2.01 2.81 -2.07
CA GLU A 64 -2.88 2.95 -3.24
C GLU A 64 -3.80 1.74 -3.41
N ILE A 65 -3.26 0.52 -3.27
CA ILE A 65 -4.06 -0.71 -3.32
C ILE A 65 -5.10 -0.75 -2.19
N LEU A 66 -4.72 -0.33 -0.97
CA LEU A 66 -5.64 -0.31 0.17
C LEU A 66 -6.80 0.66 -0.07
N GLU A 67 -6.52 1.86 -0.58
CA GLU A 67 -7.53 2.86 -0.94
C GLU A 67 -8.48 2.34 -2.02
N GLU A 68 -7.94 1.69 -3.06
CA GLU A 68 -8.76 1.08 -4.12
C GLU A 68 -9.67 -0.03 -3.58
N LYS A 69 -9.14 -0.88 -2.69
CA LYS A 69 -9.92 -1.95 -2.07
C LYS A 69 -10.99 -1.42 -1.13
N GLN A 70 -10.69 -0.36 -0.39
CA GLN A 70 -11.68 0.30 0.47
C GLN A 70 -12.85 0.84 -0.35
N LEU A 71 -12.57 1.55 -1.45
CA LEU A 71 -13.60 2.05 -2.37
C LEU A 71 -14.42 0.91 -3.01
N THR A 72 -13.78 -0.21 -3.31
CA THR A 72 -14.46 -1.39 -3.86
C THR A 72 -15.43 -1.97 -2.85
N ILE A 73 -15.00 -2.15 -1.59
CA ILE A 73 -15.85 -2.65 -0.50
C ILE A 73 -17.05 -1.72 -0.27
N GLU A 74 -16.84 -0.40 -0.25
CA GLU A 74 -17.92 0.57 -0.09
C GLU A 74 -18.96 0.47 -1.21
N ARG A 75 -18.53 0.30 -2.47
CA ARG A 75 -19.43 0.07 -3.61
C ARG A 75 -20.20 -1.24 -3.47
N GLU A 76 -19.53 -2.33 -3.11
CA GLU A 76 -20.18 -3.63 -2.90
C GLU A 76 -21.21 -3.57 -1.77
N GLN A 77 -20.88 -2.91 -0.65
CA GLN A 77 -21.83 -2.68 0.44
C GLN A 77 -23.05 -1.90 -0.02
N HIS A 78 -22.87 -0.86 -0.83
CA HIS A 78 -23.98 -0.10 -1.40
C HIS A 78 -24.86 -0.95 -2.31
N LEU A 79 -24.26 -1.79 -3.18
CA LEU A 79 -25.00 -2.71 -4.03
C LEU A 79 -25.77 -3.78 -3.22
N ILE A 80 -25.15 -4.30 -2.15
CA ILE A 80 -25.81 -5.23 -1.23
C ILE A 80 -27.01 -4.55 -0.57
N GLU A 81 -26.88 -3.30 -0.15
CA GLU A 81 -27.97 -2.56 0.48
C GLU A 81 -29.10 -2.26 -0.50
N GLN A 82 -28.80 -1.88 -1.74
CA GLN A 82 -29.79 -1.76 -2.80
C GLN A 82 -30.49 -3.10 -3.05
N ALA A 83 -29.74 -4.20 -3.16
CA ALA A 83 -30.31 -5.53 -3.35
C ALA A 83 -31.20 -5.94 -2.17
N LYS A 84 -30.83 -5.63 -0.93
CA LYS A 84 -31.68 -5.84 0.24
C LYS A 84 -32.95 -5.00 0.21
N GLN A 85 -32.90 -3.76 -0.27
CA GLN A 85 -34.10 -2.94 -0.46
C GLN A 85 -35.01 -3.58 -1.51
N PHE A 86 -34.50 -3.95 -2.68
CA PHE A 86 -35.28 -4.64 -3.71
C PHE A 86 -35.85 -5.99 -3.24
N LEU A 87 -35.07 -6.79 -2.51
CA LEU A 87 -35.49 -8.10 -2.01
C LEU A 87 -36.36 -8.01 -0.75
N GLY A 88 -36.21 -6.94 0.03
CA GLY A 88 -37.05 -6.57 1.18
C GLY A 88 -38.33 -5.83 0.77
N GLU A 89 -38.43 -5.41 -0.49
CA GLU A 89 -39.64 -4.97 -1.18
C GLU A 89 -40.31 -6.10 -1.99
N PRO A 90 -40.88 -7.15 -1.37
CA PRO A 90 -42.02 -7.85 -1.92
C PRO A 90 -43.24 -7.45 -1.11
N ASN A 91 -43.73 -6.22 -1.31
CA ASN A 91 -44.97 -5.76 -0.68
C ASN A 91 -45.87 -5.02 -1.67
N ILE A 92 -45.90 -5.49 -2.91
CA ILE A 92 -47.21 -5.71 -3.51
C ILE A 92 -47.41 -7.22 -3.43
N SER A 93 -48.16 -7.67 -2.43
CA SER A 93 -48.62 -9.06 -2.37
C SER A 93 -49.23 -9.45 -3.72
N ILE A 94 -49.12 -10.72 -4.13
CA ILE A 94 -49.90 -11.24 -5.27
C ILE A 94 -51.39 -10.89 -5.10
N ASP A 95 -51.87 -10.85 -3.85
CA ASP A 95 -53.23 -10.44 -3.51
C ASP A 95 -53.48 -8.93 -3.74
N GLU A 96 -52.49 -8.08 -3.52
CA GLU A 96 -52.57 -6.65 -3.82
C GLU A 96 -52.53 -6.40 -5.34
N LEU A 97 -51.72 -7.15 -6.09
CA LEU A 97 -51.74 -7.14 -7.56
C LEU A 97 -53.09 -7.62 -8.11
N GLN A 98 -53.66 -8.68 -7.54
CA GLN A 98 -54.99 -9.18 -7.90
C GLN A 98 -56.09 -8.15 -7.58
N SER A 99 -56.03 -7.51 -6.40
CA SER A 99 -57.00 -6.46 -6.02
C SER A 99 -56.93 -5.24 -6.95
N ILE A 100 -55.73 -4.84 -7.37
CA ILE A 100 -55.54 -3.76 -8.34
C ILE A 100 -56.11 -4.16 -9.72
N LEU A 101 -55.84 -5.37 -10.18
CA LEU A 101 -56.38 -5.91 -11.43
C LEU A 101 -57.92 -5.98 -11.45
N GLU A 102 -58.53 -6.41 -10.34
CA GLU A 102 -60.00 -6.43 -10.20
C GLU A 102 -60.61 -5.03 -10.25
N LYS A 103 -59.99 -4.05 -9.58
CA LYS A 103 -60.44 -2.64 -9.61
C LYS A 103 -60.33 -2.03 -11.01
N ILE A 104 -59.25 -2.32 -11.73
CA ILE A 104 -59.08 -1.91 -13.12
C ILE A 104 -60.17 -2.54 -13.99
N HIS A 105 -60.41 -3.84 -13.83
CA HIS A 105 -61.42 -4.55 -14.62
C HIS A 105 -62.84 -4.02 -14.36
N GLN A 106 -63.21 -3.78 -13.11
CA GLN A 106 -64.50 -3.17 -12.74
C GLN A 106 -64.66 -1.76 -13.32
N THR A 107 -63.60 -0.96 -13.29
CA THR A 107 -63.60 0.40 -13.86
C THR A 107 -63.77 0.37 -15.38
N ILE A 108 -63.15 -0.60 -16.07
CA ILE A 108 -63.35 -0.80 -17.51
C ILE A 108 -64.79 -1.21 -17.82
N ILE A 109 -65.38 -2.12 -17.02
CA ILE A 109 -66.78 -2.56 -17.18
C ILE A 109 -67.74 -1.37 -16.98
N LEU A 110 -67.56 -0.60 -15.91
CA LEU A 110 -68.38 0.58 -15.60
C LEU A 110 -68.30 1.66 -16.69
N ASN A 111 -67.10 1.93 -17.22
CA ASN A 111 -66.94 2.87 -18.33
C ASN A 111 -67.54 2.36 -19.66
N ARG A 112 -67.67 1.03 -19.83
CA ARG A 112 -68.31 0.42 -21.00
C ARG A 112 -69.84 0.35 -20.85
N SER A 113 -70.36 0.21 -19.63
CA SER A 113 -71.80 0.19 -19.35
C SER A 113 -72.41 1.58 -19.16
N GLY A 114 -71.60 2.60 -18.84
CA GLY A 114 -72.01 3.99 -18.67
C GLY A 114 -72.00 4.85 -19.95
N LYS A 115 -71.77 4.27 -21.13
CA LYS A 115 -72.02 4.94 -22.42
C LYS A 115 -73.41 4.56 -22.92
N ASN A 116 -74.43 5.24 -22.41
CA ASN A 116 -75.72 5.47 -23.06
C ASN A 116 -76.15 6.91 -22.76
#